data_AF-A0AAD2FDA4-F1
#
_entry.id   AF-A0AAD2FDA4-F1
#
_cell.length_a   1.000
_cell.length_b   1.000
_cell.length_c   1.000
_cell.angle_alpha   90.00
_cell.angle_beta   90.00
_cell.angle_gamma   90.00
#
_symmetry.space_group_name_H-M   'P 1'
#
loop_
_entity.id
_entity.type
_entity.pdbx_description
1 polymer ?
#
loop_
_entity_poly.entity_id
_entity_poly.type
_entity_poly.pdbx_seq_one_letter_code
_entity_poly.pdbx_strand_id
1 'polypeptide(L)'
;MIVDQLLEEISKSDDTKENELNAKNSQSQIVKLVDDLVEWKPPESSDSSPSAASSSTEPKNNESEDQEENFDELIGYYNVSYTLTSKPKENPVGGKWTRSQRLLKIQRTMQHVLPLSSSSSTSSSAKGAAVAQVINAIFLECFWGLLPIWIVLRGDAVPLNKIPKEEPSTKATTNKGKKKKSPPSLLPGLSPRTVRAYFDSPRFAIGKFVFSFGPTSSVVLDTPYIDDRIRLGVGGTSGTKFVFSRIKDEQDNEAVDGWKWVLEKESTITKTKASYGLLWTSLLSGFAYKSLRFGMGKIVASTVFLASLVSLGLVMASTGGIETNSDNYTPGVAEAGGGGGK
;
A
#
# COMPACT_ATOMS: atom_id res chain seq x y z
N MET A 1 -4.75 -27.24 9.73
CA MET A 1 -5.07 -28.04 8.53
C MET A 1 -5.28 -27.18 7.29
N ILE A 2 -6.32 -26.32 7.21
CA ILE A 2 -6.57 -25.50 6.00
C ILE A 2 -5.42 -24.52 5.72
N VAL A 3 -4.89 -23.84 6.75
CA VAL A 3 -3.75 -22.94 6.65
C VAL A 3 -2.49 -23.66 6.11
N ASP A 4 -2.25 -24.89 6.56
CA ASP A 4 -1.09 -25.68 6.13
C ASP A 4 -1.20 -26.05 4.66
N GLN A 5 -2.40 -26.47 4.21
CA GLN A 5 -2.68 -26.76 2.81
C GLN A 5 -2.51 -25.51 1.93
N LEU A 6 -2.95 -24.35 2.40
CA LEU A 6 -2.79 -23.09 1.67
C LEU A 6 -1.32 -22.72 1.50
N LEU A 7 -0.51 -22.82 2.56
CA LEU A 7 0.94 -22.57 2.49
C LEU A 7 1.64 -23.53 1.53
N GLU A 8 1.27 -24.81 1.57
CA GLU A 8 1.83 -25.82 0.69
C GLU A 8 1.50 -25.53 -0.79
N GLU A 9 0.24 -25.20 -1.10
CA GLU A 9 -0.16 -24.88 -2.48
C GLU A 9 0.46 -23.57 -2.97
N ILE A 10 0.62 -22.57 -2.11
CA ILE A 10 1.35 -21.34 -2.45
C ILE A 10 2.80 -21.67 -2.81
N SER A 11 3.49 -22.47 -1.98
CA SER A 11 4.87 -22.89 -2.22
C SER A 11 5.00 -23.63 -3.55
N LYS A 12 4.10 -24.59 -3.84
CA LYS A 12 4.09 -25.31 -5.13
C LYS A 12 3.89 -24.39 -6.33
N SER A 13 3.05 -23.37 -6.18
CA SER A 13 2.74 -22.42 -7.25
C SER A 13 3.95 -21.55 -7.65
N ASP A 14 4.86 -21.30 -6.72
CA ASP A 14 6.08 -20.53 -6.99
C ASP A 14 7.12 -21.35 -7.77
N ASP A 15 7.22 -22.65 -7.50
CA ASP A 15 8.15 -23.58 -8.17
C ASP A 15 7.68 -23.96 -9.58
N THR A 16 6.36 -24.06 -9.80
CA THR A 16 5.78 -24.59 -11.05
C THR A 16 5.67 -23.59 -12.20
N LYS A 17 6.41 -22.48 -12.18
CA LYS A 17 6.38 -21.47 -13.27
C LYS A 17 6.71 -22.05 -14.66
N GLU A 18 7.30 -23.25 -14.73
CA GLU A 18 7.58 -23.96 -15.98
C GLU A 18 6.42 -24.81 -16.52
N ASN A 19 5.38 -25.12 -15.74
CA ASN A 19 4.24 -25.94 -16.17
C ASN A 19 2.89 -25.23 -15.98
N GLU A 20 2.39 -24.63 -17.06
CA GLU A 20 1.16 -23.84 -17.09
C GLU A 20 -0.08 -24.60 -16.59
N LEU A 21 -0.17 -25.91 -16.84
CA LEU A 21 -1.33 -26.71 -16.42
C LEU A 21 -1.35 -26.90 -14.90
N ASN A 22 -0.20 -27.22 -14.32
CA ASN A 22 -0.07 -27.37 -12.87
C ASN A 22 -0.33 -26.04 -12.15
N ALA A 23 0.17 -24.93 -12.70
CA ALA A 23 -0.09 -23.60 -12.18
C ALA A 23 -1.60 -23.28 -12.13
N LYS A 24 -2.37 -23.61 -13.17
CA LYS A 24 -3.83 -23.39 -13.18
C LYS A 24 -4.55 -24.21 -12.12
N ASN A 25 -4.13 -25.46 -11.91
CA ASN A 25 -4.75 -26.33 -10.90
C ASN A 25 -4.51 -25.80 -9.48
N SER A 26 -3.25 -25.49 -9.14
CA SER A 26 -2.90 -24.91 -7.83
C SER A 26 -3.59 -23.56 -7.60
N GLN A 27 -3.72 -22.71 -8.63
CA GLN A 27 -4.50 -21.48 -8.50
C GLN A 27 -5.96 -21.74 -8.12
N SER A 28 -6.62 -22.73 -8.75
CA SER A 28 -8.01 -23.06 -8.39
C SER A 28 -8.16 -23.56 -6.96
N GLN A 29 -7.17 -24.32 -6.48
CA GLN A 29 -7.16 -24.82 -5.10
C GLN A 29 -6.91 -23.69 -4.09
N ILE A 30 -5.98 -22.79 -4.39
CA ILE A 30 -5.73 -21.59 -3.56
C ILE A 30 -6.99 -20.73 -3.47
N VAL A 31 -7.68 -20.47 -4.60
CA VAL A 31 -8.96 -19.73 -4.60
C VAL A 31 -9.94 -20.35 -3.61
N LYS A 32 -10.16 -21.66 -3.73
CA LYS A 32 -11.10 -22.39 -2.88
C LYS A 32 -10.71 -22.30 -1.40
N LEU A 33 -9.44 -22.54 -1.07
CA LEU A 33 -8.95 -22.48 0.32
C LEU A 33 -9.08 -21.07 0.91
N VAL A 34 -8.82 -20.02 0.11
CA VAL A 34 -8.98 -18.63 0.56
C VAL A 34 -10.46 -18.29 0.75
N ASP A 35 -11.35 -18.75 -0.12
CA ASP A 35 -12.79 -18.56 0.04
C ASP A 35 -13.29 -19.25 1.32
N ASP A 36 -12.90 -20.51 1.54
CA ASP A 36 -13.23 -21.29 2.73
C ASP A 36 -12.71 -20.59 4.01
N LEU A 37 -11.50 -20.00 3.98
CA LEU A 37 -10.93 -19.27 5.11
C LEU A 37 -11.60 -17.91 5.38
N VAL A 38 -12.07 -17.21 4.34
CA VAL A 38 -12.80 -15.94 4.52
C VAL A 38 -14.18 -16.20 5.13
N GLU A 39 -14.83 -17.30 4.77
CA GLU A 39 -16.12 -17.70 5.34
C GLU A 39 -15.99 -18.40 6.70
N TRP A 40 -14.80 -18.88 7.04
CA TRP A 40 -14.54 -19.55 8.30
C TRP A 40 -14.75 -18.62 9.49
N LYS A 41 -15.75 -18.97 10.31
CA LYS A 41 -15.87 -18.41 11.64
C LYS A 41 -15.14 -19.33 12.61
N PRO A 42 -14.27 -18.79 13.49
CA PRO A 42 -13.77 -19.59 14.58
C PRO A 42 -14.96 -20.18 15.33
N PRO A 43 -14.94 -21.46 15.70
CA PRO A 43 -15.97 -22.02 16.56
C PRO A 43 -16.05 -21.11 17.79
N GLU A 44 -17.22 -20.53 18.05
CA GLU A 44 -17.45 -19.72 19.26
C GLU A 44 -16.93 -20.56 20.43
N SER A 45 -15.87 -20.08 21.06
CA SER A 45 -15.27 -20.75 22.21
C SER A 45 -16.39 -20.91 23.21
N SER A 46 -16.87 -22.14 23.38
CA SER A 46 -17.98 -22.50 24.25
C SER A 46 -17.58 -22.47 25.72
N ASP A 47 -16.73 -21.51 26.09
CA ASP A 47 -16.42 -21.12 27.46
C ASP A 47 -17.59 -20.31 28.02
N SER A 48 -18.73 -21.02 28.09
CA SER A 48 -19.72 -20.84 29.14
C SER A 48 -19.07 -21.20 30.49
N SER A 49 -18.17 -20.34 30.96
CA SER A 49 -17.86 -20.29 32.38
C SER A 49 -19.06 -19.67 33.09
N PRO A 50 -19.81 -20.41 33.92
CA PRO A 50 -20.90 -19.82 34.68
C PRO A 50 -20.32 -19.02 35.84
N SER A 51 -19.97 -17.75 35.59
CA SER A 51 -19.60 -16.83 36.67
C SER A 51 -20.86 -16.24 37.28
N ALA A 52 -21.01 -16.54 38.56
CA ALA A 52 -22.04 -16.12 39.49
C ALA A 52 -22.41 -14.63 39.42
N ALA A 53 -23.67 -14.39 39.79
CA ALA A 53 -24.37 -13.13 39.85
C ALA A 53 -23.73 -12.08 40.80
N SER A 54 -24.12 -10.82 40.54
CA SER A 54 -24.18 -9.67 41.45
C SER A 54 -22.99 -8.70 41.44
N SER A 55 -23.09 -7.63 40.64
CA SER A 55 -23.32 -6.29 41.21
C SER A 55 -23.62 -5.28 40.09
N SER A 56 -24.71 -4.55 40.25
CA SER A 56 -25.17 -3.48 39.38
C SER A 56 -24.24 -2.27 39.49
N THR A 57 -23.37 -2.08 38.51
CA THR A 57 -22.67 -0.81 38.27
C THR A 57 -22.90 -0.42 36.82
N GLU A 58 -23.38 0.80 36.59
CA GLU A 58 -23.74 1.34 35.27
C GLU A 58 -22.61 1.14 34.24
N PRO A 59 -22.92 0.73 32.99
CA PRO A 59 -21.91 0.53 31.97
C PRO A 59 -21.37 1.88 31.52
N LYS A 60 -20.15 2.22 31.97
CA LYS A 60 -19.35 3.25 31.31
C LYS A 60 -18.86 2.67 29.97
N ASN A 61 -19.12 3.41 28.89
CA ASN A 61 -18.66 3.15 27.52
C ASN A 61 -17.13 3.03 27.45
N ASN A 62 -16.59 1.84 27.71
CA ASN A 62 -15.18 1.49 27.50
C ASN A 62 -14.95 0.74 26.16
N GLU A 63 -15.87 0.85 25.20
CA GLU A 63 -15.74 0.19 23.88
C GLU A 63 -14.49 0.64 23.07
N SER A 64 -13.79 1.70 23.50
CA SER A 64 -12.59 2.19 22.82
C SER A 64 -11.32 1.41 23.14
N GLU A 65 -11.21 0.81 24.33
CA GLU A 65 -9.99 0.06 24.75
C GLU A 65 -9.96 -1.33 24.10
N ASP A 66 -11.08 -2.05 24.09
CA ASP A 66 -11.20 -3.41 23.52
C ASP A 66 -10.88 -3.49 22.02
N GLN A 67 -10.89 -2.36 21.31
CA GLN A 67 -10.62 -2.33 19.87
C GLN A 67 -9.15 -2.22 19.52
N GLU A 68 -8.31 -1.67 20.40
CA GLU A 68 -6.87 -1.55 20.13
C GLU A 68 -6.20 -2.91 20.24
N GLU A 69 -6.58 -3.71 21.24
CA GLU A 69 -6.09 -5.09 21.42
C GLU A 69 -6.36 -5.99 20.20
N ASN A 70 -7.42 -5.71 19.46
CA ASN A 70 -7.78 -6.48 18.25
C ASN A 70 -6.79 -6.31 17.08
N PHE A 71 -5.93 -5.28 17.11
CA PHE A 71 -4.95 -5.03 16.05
C PHE A 71 -3.55 -5.54 16.41
N ASP A 72 -3.27 -5.88 17.67
CA ASP A 72 -1.95 -6.33 18.11
C ASP A 72 -1.54 -7.63 17.42
N GLU A 73 -2.49 -8.54 17.20
CA GLU A 73 -2.28 -9.79 16.46
C GLU A 73 -1.87 -9.57 14.99
N LEU A 74 -2.22 -8.41 14.42
CA LEU A 74 -1.91 -8.06 13.05
C LEU A 74 -0.54 -7.41 12.90
N ILE A 75 0.15 -7.08 14.01
CA ILE A 75 1.47 -6.46 14.00
C ILE A 75 2.51 -7.49 13.56
N GLY A 76 3.29 -7.12 12.55
CA GLY A 76 4.39 -7.93 12.06
C GLY A 76 4.82 -7.61 10.64
N TYR A 77 5.81 -8.38 10.18
CA TYR A 77 6.32 -8.31 8.83
C TYR A 77 5.68 -9.39 7.97
N TYR A 78 5.13 -9.00 6.80
CA TYR A 78 4.47 -9.96 5.92
C TYR A 78 4.92 -9.82 4.47
N ASN A 79 5.05 -10.97 3.81
CA ASN A 79 5.09 -11.07 2.35
C ASN A 79 3.67 -11.10 1.80
N VAL A 80 3.45 -10.41 0.68
CA VAL A 80 2.22 -10.57 -0.11
C VAL A 80 2.41 -11.79 -1.00
N SER A 81 2.10 -12.96 -0.48
CA SER A 81 2.35 -14.24 -1.16
C SER A 81 1.39 -14.47 -2.32
N TYR A 82 0.14 -14.03 -2.19
CA TYR A 82 -0.86 -14.28 -3.21
C TYR A 82 -1.91 -13.18 -3.29
N THR A 83 -2.48 -12.97 -4.47
CA THR A 83 -3.55 -12.00 -4.64
C THR A 83 -4.60 -12.47 -5.63
N LEU A 84 -5.85 -12.42 -5.19
CA LEU A 84 -7.04 -12.86 -5.90
C LEU A 84 -7.90 -11.66 -6.28
N THR A 85 -8.09 -11.49 -7.58
CA THR A 85 -8.94 -10.45 -8.15
C THR A 85 -10.19 -11.06 -8.74
N SER A 86 -11.34 -10.40 -8.55
CA SER A 86 -12.57 -10.75 -9.28
C SER A 86 -12.41 -10.60 -10.79
N LYS A 87 -11.54 -9.69 -11.25
CA LYS A 87 -11.23 -9.47 -12.66
C LYS A 87 -9.77 -9.86 -12.94
N PRO A 88 -9.49 -10.95 -13.67
CA PRO A 88 -8.12 -11.43 -13.95
C PRO A 88 -7.21 -10.41 -14.64
N LYS A 89 -7.77 -9.34 -15.22
CA LYS A 89 -7.03 -8.24 -15.85
C LYS A 89 -6.64 -7.15 -14.84
N GLU A 90 -7.17 -7.13 -13.64
CA GLU A 90 -6.77 -6.17 -12.61
C GLU A 90 -5.46 -6.63 -11.98
N ASN A 91 -4.54 -5.70 -11.75
CA ASN A 91 -3.33 -5.97 -10.98
C ASN A 91 -3.37 -5.08 -9.73
N PRO A 92 -3.81 -5.62 -8.60
CA PRO A 92 -4.10 -4.85 -7.40
C PRO A 92 -2.84 -4.47 -6.61
N VAL A 93 -1.74 -5.20 -6.79
CA VAL A 93 -0.52 -5.01 -5.98
C VAL A 93 0.47 -4.01 -6.59
N GLY A 94 0.28 -3.63 -7.87
CA GLY A 94 1.18 -2.67 -8.52
C GLY A 94 0.56 -1.92 -9.70
N GLY A 95 -0.76 -1.86 -9.80
CA GLY A 95 -1.41 -1.13 -10.89
C GLY A 95 -1.01 -1.64 -12.28
N LYS A 96 -1.14 -0.80 -13.31
CA LYS A 96 -0.94 -1.22 -14.71
C LYS A 96 0.53 -1.43 -15.10
N TRP A 97 1.50 -0.94 -14.33
CA TRP A 97 2.92 -0.87 -14.73
C TRP A 97 3.66 -2.20 -14.57
N THR A 98 3.18 -3.08 -13.70
CA THR A 98 3.75 -4.42 -13.44
C THR A 98 3.53 -5.43 -14.56
N ARG A 99 2.79 -5.08 -15.62
CA ARG A 99 2.57 -5.96 -16.78
C ARG A 99 3.80 -6.12 -17.68
N SER A 100 4.76 -5.19 -17.63
CA SER A 100 5.97 -5.24 -18.45
C SER A 100 7.12 -5.91 -17.69
N GLN A 101 6.99 -7.22 -17.46
CA GLN A 101 8.01 -8.01 -16.73
C GLN A 101 9.36 -8.11 -17.46
N ARG A 102 9.42 -7.73 -18.74
CA ARG A 102 10.67 -7.80 -19.53
C ARG A 102 11.76 -6.85 -19.02
N LEU A 103 11.38 -5.70 -18.46
CA LEU A 103 12.34 -4.69 -18.00
C LEU A 103 12.31 -4.49 -16.49
N LEU A 104 11.17 -4.75 -15.86
CA LEU A 104 10.98 -4.60 -14.42
C LEU A 104 10.51 -5.94 -13.86
N LYS A 105 11.40 -6.64 -13.18
CA LYS A 105 11.06 -7.89 -12.48
C LYS A 105 10.78 -7.55 -11.03
N ILE A 106 9.53 -7.73 -10.61
CA ILE A 106 9.19 -7.65 -9.18
C ILE A 106 9.83 -8.87 -8.52
N GLN A 107 10.74 -8.62 -7.59
CA GLN A 107 11.36 -9.67 -6.81
C GLN A 107 10.51 -9.97 -5.59
N ARG A 108 9.95 -8.92 -4.96
CA ARG A 108 9.21 -9.08 -3.72
C ARG A 108 8.15 -8.00 -3.53
N THR A 109 7.04 -8.38 -2.92
CA THR A 109 6.03 -7.45 -2.42
C THR A 109 5.71 -7.77 -0.98
N MET A 110 5.67 -6.74 -0.15
CA MET A 110 5.54 -6.85 1.30
C MET A 110 4.52 -5.85 1.82
N GLN A 111 3.85 -6.23 2.91
CA GLN A 111 3.01 -5.34 3.68
C GLN A 111 3.29 -5.56 5.16
N HIS A 112 3.96 -4.62 5.80
CA HIS A 112 4.24 -4.66 7.22
C HIS A 112 3.21 -3.82 7.98
N VAL A 113 2.82 -4.31 9.15
CA VAL A 113 1.95 -3.60 10.08
C VAL A 113 2.78 -3.39 11.34
N LEU A 114 2.98 -2.14 11.71
CA LEU A 114 3.87 -1.73 12.79
C LEU A 114 3.04 -1.04 13.88
N PRO A 115 3.47 -1.14 15.15
CA PRO A 115 2.88 -0.36 16.20
C PRO A 115 3.05 1.13 15.90
N LEU A 116 2.11 1.95 16.37
CA LEU A 116 2.28 3.39 16.30
C LEU A 116 3.48 3.80 17.14
N SER A 117 4.37 4.58 16.55
CA SER A 117 5.47 5.17 17.32
C SER A 117 4.87 6.10 18.37
N SER A 118 5.29 5.97 19.63
CA SER A 118 4.86 6.86 20.71
C SER A 118 5.12 8.34 20.41
N SER A 119 6.08 8.63 19.52
CA SER A 119 6.39 9.98 19.03
C SER A 119 5.38 10.58 18.05
N SER A 120 4.49 9.78 17.43
CA SER A 120 3.42 10.28 16.56
C SER A 120 2.10 10.57 17.30
N SER A 121 2.11 10.49 18.63
CA SER A 121 0.95 10.79 19.50
C SER A 121 0.59 12.28 19.57
N THR A 122 1.29 13.16 18.85
CA THR A 122 1.01 14.59 18.77
C THR A 122 -0.25 14.88 17.93
N SER A 123 -1.40 14.82 18.60
CA SER A 123 -2.53 15.74 18.44
C SER A 123 -3.09 15.95 17.03
N SER A 124 -3.28 14.90 16.21
CA SER A 124 -4.20 15.00 15.08
C SER A 124 -5.64 14.93 15.61
N SER A 125 -6.17 16.05 16.10
CA SER A 125 -7.56 16.21 16.57
C SER A 125 -8.61 16.09 15.44
N ALA A 126 -8.22 15.63 14.25
CA ALA A 126 -9.07 15.52 13.08
C ALA A 126 -9.10 14.07 12.57
N LYS A 127 -10.21 13.39 12.91
CA LYS A 127 -10.70 12.11 12.34
C LYS A 127 -9.90 10.84 12.67
N GLY A 128 -10.26 10.25 13.82
CA GLY A 128 -9.94 8.86 14.20
C GLY A 128 -8.49 8.68 14.64
N ALA A 129 -8.28 8.15 15.85
CA ALA A 129 -6.96 7.68 16.25
C ALA A 129 -6.57 6.52 15.32
N ALA A 130 -5.44 6.66 14.62
CA ALA A 130 -4.82 5.54 13.96
C ALA A 130 -4.59 4.44 14.99
N VAL A 131 -4.64 3.16 14.57
CA VAL A 131 -4.35 2.00 15.42
C VAL A 131 -3.03 1.34 15.07
N ALA A 132 -2.57 1.50 13.83
CA ALA A 132 -1.31 0.94 13.37
C ALA A 132 -0.73 1.76 12.22
N GLN A 133 0.58 1.59 12.00
CA GLN A 133 1.25 2.07 10.81
C GLN A 133 1.38 0.93 9.80
N VAL A 134 0.99 1.17 8.55
CA VAL A 134 1.07 0.18 7.47
C VAL A 134 2.12 0.59 6.46
N ILE A 135 3.06 -0.30 6.17
CA ILE A 135 4.11 -0.11 5.17
C ILE A 135 3.90 -1.10 4.03
N ASN A 136 3.58 -0.60 2.83
CA ASN A 136 3.65 -1.41 1.62
C ASN A 136 5.03 -1.19 0.98
N ALA A 137 5.80 -2.25 0.82
CA ALA A 137 7.11 -2.20 0.18
C ALA A 137 7.16 -3.14 -1.02
N ILE A 138 7.65 -2.64 -2.15
CA ILE A 138 7.86 -3.41 -3.38
C ILE A 138 9.33 -3.31 -3.73
N PHE A 139 9.97 -4.46 -3.83
CA PHE A 139 11.34 -4.58 -4.32
C PHE A 139 11.33 -5.15 -5.73
N LEU A 140 12.01 -4.46 -6.64
CA LEU A 140 12.09 -4.86 -8.03
C LEU A 140 13.47 -4.58 -8.59
N GLU A 141 13.81 -5.35 -9.61
CA GLU A 141 15.06 -5.23 -10.35
C GLU A 141 14.77 -4.76 -11.77
N CYS A 142 15.53 -3.78 -12.21
CA CYS A 142 15.52 -3.30 -13.58
C CYS A 142 16.76 -3.80 -14.33
N PHE A 143 16.64 -3.91 -15.67
CA PHE A 143 17.74 -4.27 -16.58
C PHE A 143 18.46 -5.57 -16.19
N TRP A 144 17.72 -6.68 -16.05
CA TRP A 144 18.28 -8.00 -15.72
C TRP A 144 19.07 -8.04 -14.40
N GLY A 145 18.61 -7.33 -13.37
CA GLY A 145 19.24 -7.32 -12.04
C GLY A 145 20.25 -6.21 -11.82
N LEU A 146 20.57 -5.39 -12.84
CA LEU A 146 21.59 -4.36 -12.73
C LEU A 146 21.18 -3.18 -11.82
N LEU A 147 19.89 -2.92 -11.68
CA LEU A 147 19.42 -1.75 -10.95
C LEU A 147 18.30 -2.12 -9.95
N PRO A 148 18.62 -2.19 -8.65
CA PRO A 148 17.62 -2.40 -7.61
C PRO A 148 16.77 -1.14 -7.41
N ILE A 149 15.47 -1.34 -7.32
CA ILE A 149 14.49 -0.29 -7.13
C ILE A 149 13.56 -0.69 -5.97
N TRP A 150 13.40 0.24 -5.03
CA TRP A 150 12.44 0.13 -3.94
C TRP A 150 11.29 1.09 -4.18
N ILE A 151 10.07 0.65 -3.92
CA ILE A 151 8.88 1.49 -3.85
C ILE A 151 8.23 1.26 -2.50
N VAL A 152 8.16 2.31 -1.69
CA VAL A 152 7.66 2.23 -0.31
C VAL A 152 6.53 3.23 -0.13
N LEU A 153 5.39 2.74 0.35
CA LEU A 153 4.25 3.55 0.76
C LEU A 153 4.07 3.35 2.26
N ARG A 154 4.21 4.44 3.01
CA ARG A 154 3.85 4.49 4.42
C ARG A 154 2.42 4.98 4.53
N GLY A 155 1.64 4.39 5.42
CA GLY A 155 0.30 4.87 5.73
C GLY A 155 -0.10 4.61 7.18
N ASP A 156 -1.20 5.25 7.56
CA ASP A 156 -1.82 5.11 8.88
C ASP A 156 -3.14 4.36 8.74
N ALA A 157 -3.31 3.28 9.49
CA ALA A 157 -4.55 2.51 9.55
C ALA A 157 -5.49 3.12 10.59
N VAL A 158 -6.64 3.59 10.14
CA VAL A 158 -7.70 4.14 10.98
C VAL A 158 -8.90 3.18 10.94
N PRO A 159 -9.38 2.66 12.08
CA PRO A 159 -10.57 1.81 12.13
C PRO A 159 -11.78 2.51 11.52
N LEU A 160 -12.51 1.81 10.66
CA LEU A 160 -13.58 2.41 9.87
C LEU A 160 -14.74 2.92 10.74
N ASN A 161 -14.99 2.26 11.88
CA ASN A 161 -15.97 2.65 12.88
C ASN A 161 -15.61 3.98 13.60
N LYS A 162 -14.32 4.31 13.71
CA LYS A 162 -13.82 5.57 14.29
C LYS A 162 -13.86 6.72 13.28
N ILE A 163 -14.02 6.44 11.98
CA ILE A 163 -14.19 7.49 10.97
C ILE A 163 -15.61 8.03 11.12
N PRO A 164 -15.79 9.33 11.43
CA PRO A 164 -17.11 9.93 11.47
C PRO A 164 -17.78 9.66 10.13
N LYS A 165 -18.92 8.95 10.14
CA LYS A 165 -19.75 8.81 8.94
C LYS A 165 -20.02 10.23 8.49
N GLU A 166 -19.42 10.65 7.37
CA GLU A 166 -19.68 11.96 6.82
C GLU A 166 -21.18 11.99 6.52
N GLU A 167 -21.96 12.63 7.40
CA GLU A 167 -23.36 12.88 7.12
C GLU A 167 -23.40 13.58 5.77
N PRO A 168 -24.27 13.15 4.85
CA PRO A 168 -24.36 13.74 3.53
C PRO A 168 -24.63 15.22 3.72
N SER A 169 -23.60 16.05 3.56
CA SER A 169 -23.68 17.47 3.84
C SER A 169 -24.72 18.06 2.89
N THR A 170 -25.91 18.32 3.40
CA THR A 170 -27.08 18.84 2.67
C THR A 170 -26.87 20.27 2.17
N LYS A 171 -25.70 20.86 2.42
CA LYS A 171 -25.31 22.18 1.89
C LYS A 171 -24.59 22.00 0.55
N ALA A 172 -25.38 21.64 -0.45
CA ALA A 172 -24.98 21.67 -1.85
C ALA A 172 -24.76 23.12 -2.29
N THR A 173 -23.53 23.63 -2.13
CA THR A 173 -23.10 24.85 -2.82
C THR A 173 -23.09 24.54 -4.32
N THR A 174 -23.95 25.23 -5.05
CA THR A 174 -24.27 25.12 -6.48
C THR A 174 -23.10 25.50 -7.39
N ASN A 175 -21.98 24.77 -7.31
CA ASN A 175 -20.94 24.82 -8.33
C ASN A 175 -21.30 23.86 -9.47
N LYS A 176 -22.13 24.36 -10.41
CA LYS A 176 -22.45 23.71 -11.69
C LYS A 176 -21.17 23.47 -12.48
N GLY A 177 -20.81 22.20 -12.74
CA GLY A 177 -19.89 21.88 -13.84
C GLY A 177 -19.05 20.60 -13.72
N LYS A 178 -18.78 20.09 -12.52
CA LYS A 178 -18.01 18.85 -12.37
C LYS A 178 -18.89 17.78 -11.72
N LYS A 179 -19.19 16.71 -12.48
CA LYS A 179 -19.84 15.49 -11.94
C LYS A 179 -18.99 14.98 -10.78
N LYS A 180 -19.39 15.27 -9.55
CA LYS A 180 -18.76 14.72 -8.34
C LYS A 180 -19.05 13.23 -8.36
N LYS A 181 -18.03 12.40 -8.60
CA LYS A 181 -18.18 10.94 -8.50
C LYS A 181 -18.60 10.64 -7.07
N SER A 182 -19.69 9.90 -6.91
CA SER A 182 -20.10 9.40 -5.60
C SER A 182 -18.95 8.58 -5.01
N PRO A 183 -18.74 8.63 -3.68
CA PRO A 183 -17.77 7.76 -3.03
C PRO A 183 -18.09 6.29 -3.35
N PRO A 184 -17.08 5.44 -3.55
CA PRO A 184 -17.30 4.03 -3.80
C PRO A 184 -18.05 3.40 -2.62
N SER A 185 -19.07 2.59 -2.92
CA SER A 185 -19.80 1.84 -1.90
C SER A 185 -18.90 0.75 -1.32
N LEU A 186 -18.89 0.66 0.00
CA LEU A 186 -18.24 -0.43 0.71
C LEU A 186 -18.99 -1.74 0.47
N LEU A 187 -18.26 -2.85 0.51
CA LEU A 187 -18.86 -4.18 0.46
C LEU A 187 -19.70 -4.46 1.72
N PRO A 188 -20.78 -5.25 1.60
CA PRO A 188 -21.52 -5.72 2.76
C PRO A 188 -20.70 -6.76 3.53
N GLY A 189 -20.92 -6.86 4.85
CA GLY A 189 -20.34 -7.92 5.68
C GLY A 189 -18.86 -7.74 6.06
N LEU A 190 -18.32 -6.53 5.92
CA LEU A 190 -16.97 -6.20 6.39
C LEU A 190 -16.85 -6.41 7.90
N SER A 191 -15.75 -7.01 8.35
CA SER A 191 -15.54 -7.30 9.77
C SER A 191 -15.28 -6.02 10.60
N PRO A 192 -15.40 -6.07 11.93
CA PRO A 192 -15.00 -4.97 12.81
C PRO A 192 -13.51 -4.58 12.70
N ARG A 193 -12.65 -5.47 12.18
CA ARG A 193 -11.22 -5.22 11.94
C ARG A 193 -10.96 -4.47 10.63
N THR A 194 -12.01 -3.95 10.00
CA THR A 194 -11.87 -3.14 8.79
C THR A 194 -11.26 -1.79 9.11
N VAL A 195 -10.16 -1.49 8.42
CA VAL A 195 -9.45 -0.21 8.53
C VAL A 195 -9.49 0.51 7.19
N ARG A 196 -9.39 1.83 7.26
CA ARG A 196 -8.94 2.65 6.14
C ARG A 196 -7.49 3.00 6.36
N ALA A 197 -6.63 2.52 5.47
CA ALA A 197 -5.23 2.89 5.43
C ALA A 197 -5.06 4.14 4.57
N TYR A 198 -4.56 5.22 5.16
CA TYR A 198 -4.23 6.46 4.46
C TYR A 198 -2.72 6.49 4.17
N PHE A 199 -2.36 6.38 2.92
CA PHE A 199 -0.98 6.35 2.46
C PHE A 199 -0.47 7.73 2.05
N ASP A 200 0.75 8.02 2.49
CA ASP A 200 1.55 9.14 2.02
C ASP A 200 1.93 8.99 0.54
N SER A 201 2.48 10.05 -0.04
CA SER A 201 3.01 9.98 -1.41
C SER A 201 4.07 8.88 -1.51
N PRO A 202 3.99 7.97 -2.50
CA PRO A 202 4.96 6.89 -2.65
C PRO A 202 6.40 7.39 -2.70
N ARG A 203 7.29 6.67 -2.00
CA ARG A 203 8.72 6.90 -2.03
C ARG A 203 9.39 5.87 -2.93
N PHE A 204 10.23 6.34 -3.83
CA PHE A 204 11.00 5.53 -4.75
C PHE A 204 12.46 5.65 -4.38
N ALA A 205 13.15 4.51 -4.37
CA ALA A 205 14.58 4.42 -4.18
C ALA A 205 15.20 3.74 -5.40
N ILE A 206 16.18 4.38 -6.02
CA ILE A 206 16.94 3.83 -7.15
C ILE A 206 18.42 3.96 -6.80
N GLY A 207 19.07 2.82 -6.53
CA GLY A 207 20.41 2.82 -5.95
C GLY A 207 20.45 3.57 -4.62
N LYS A 208 21.17 4.70 -4.55
CA LYS A 208 21.25 5.55 -3.34
C LYS A 208 20.29 6.74 -3.34
N PHE A 209 19.57 6.98 -4.43
CA PHE A 209 18.71 8.16 -4.58
C PHE A 209 17.30 7.84 -4.12
N VAL A 210 16.73 8.71 -3.28
CA VAL A 210 15.35 8.61 -2.78
C VAL A 210 14.56 9.82 -3.23
N PHE A 211 13.36 9.60 -3.76
CA PHE A 211 12.44 10.65 -4.17
C PHE A 211 11.00 10.26 -3.90
N SER A 212 10.18 11.23 -3.51
CA SER A 212 8.74 11.06 -3.30
C SER A 212 7.96 11.54 -4.51
N PHE A 213 7.16 10.66 -5.10
CA PHE A 213 6.39 10.97 -6.31
C PHE A 213 4.99 10.36 -6.28
N GLY A 214 4.03 11.06 -6.88
CA GLY A 214 2.61 10.70 -6.83
C GLY A 214 1.82 11.51 -5.79
N PRO A 215 0.50 11.33 -5.74
CA PRO A 215 -0.36 11.84 -4.68
C PRO A 215 -0.42 10.87 -3.50
N THR A 216 -1.02 11.32 -2.40
CA THR A 216 -1.51 10.45 -1.34
C THR A 216 -2.65 9.57 -1.85
N SER A 217 -2.93 8.47 -1.14
CA SER A 217 -4.03 7.57 -1.47
C SER A 217 -4.66 6.98 -0.21
N SER A 218 -5.88 6.46 -0.32
CA SER A 218 -6.50 5.66 0.74
C SER A 218 -6.96 4.32 0.19
N VAL A 219 -6.96 3.30 1.05
CA VAL A 219 -7.53 1.99 0.76
C VAL A 219 -8.31 1.52 1.98
N VAL A 220 -9.54 1.05 1.77
CA VAL A 220 -10.27 0.32 2.81
C VAL A 220 -9.89 -1.14 2.70
N LEU A 221 -9.42 -1.73 3.79
CA LEU A 221 -8.99 -3.10 3.87
C LEU A 221 -9.62 -3.74 5.10
N ASP A 222 -10.33 -4.84 4.88
CA ASP A 222 -10.74 -5.75 5.94
C ASP A 222 -9.63 -6.78 6.15
N THR A 223 -9.18 -6.96 7.38
CA THR A 223 -8.07 -7.87 7.72
C THR A 223 -8.51 -8.86 8.79
N PRO A 224 -9.32 -9.87 8.43
CA PRO A 224 -9.65 -10.93 9.37
C PRO A 224 -8.37 -11.66 9.77
N TYR A 225 -8.15 -11.79 11.07
CA TYR A 225 -7.08 -12.61 11.62
C TYR A 225 -7.48 -14.08 11.56
N ILE A 226 -6.51 -14.91 11.22
CA ILE A 226 -6.71 -16.36 11.08
C ILE A 226 -5.72 -17.10 11.96
N ASP A 227 -4.44 -16.79 11.77
CA ASP A 227 -3.33 -17.48 12.44
C ASP A 227 -2.11 -16.54 12.45
N ASP A 228 -1.16 -16.81 13.32
CA ASP A 228 0.12 -16.11 13.44
C ASP A 228 1.01 -16.27 12.20
N ARG A 229 0.66 -17.20 11.29
CA ARG A 229 1.45 -17.50 10.09
C ARG A 229 0.93 -16.81 8.85
N ILE A 230 -0.39 -16.62 8.76
CA ILE A 230 -1.05 -16.01 7.62
C ILE A 230 -2.13 -15.07 8.13
N ARG A 231 -2.18 -13.88 7.54
CA ARG A 231 -3.39 -13.03 7.58
C ARG A 231 -3.99 -12.89 6.18
N LEU A 232 -5.30 -12.75 6.13
CA LEU A 232 -5.99 -12.39 4.89
C LEU A 232 -6.27 -10.89 4.88
N GLY A 233 -6.33 -10.33 3.68
CA GLY A 233 -6.90 -9.00 3.47
C GLY A 233 -7.98 -9.06 2.40
N VAL A 234 -9.05 -8.30 2.58
CA VAL A 234 -10.11 -8.13 1.59
C VAL A 234 -10.29 -6.64 1.33
N GLY A 235 -10.10 -6.23 0.08
CA GLY A 235 -10.31 -4.84 -0.32
C GLY A 235 -11.76 -4.44 -0.11
N GLY A 236 -12.02 -3.47 0.76
CA GLY A 236 -13.37 -3.10 1.20
C GLY A 236 -14.27 -2.51 0.09
N THR A 237 -13.69 -2.09 -1.03
CA THR A 237 -14.42 -1.60 -2.22
C THR A 237 -14.35 -2.54 -3.41
N SER A 238 -13.22 -3.23 -3.61
CA SER A 238 -12.99 -4.09 -4.78
C SER A 238 -13.30 -5.57 -4.55
N GLY A 239 -13.29 -6.03 -3.30
CA GLY A 239 -13.38 -7.44 -2.93
C GLY A 239 -12.12 -8.23 -3.27
N THR A 240 -11.02 -7.56 -3.63
CA THR A 240 -9.74 -8.22 -3.90
C THR A 240 -9.25 -8.90 -2.63
N LYS A 241 -8.90 -10.18 -2.70
CA LYS A 241 -8.39 -10.93 -1.57
C LYS A 241 -6.87 -11.02 -1.64
N PHE A 242 -6.20 -10.85 -0.52
CA PHE A 242 -4.75 -10.90 -0.38
C PHE A 242 -4.40 -11.97 0.65
N VAL A 243 -3.37 -12.76 0.37
CA VAL A 243 -2.79 -13.69 1.33
C VAL A 243 -1.44 -13.14 1.76
N PHE A 244 -1.33 -12.82 3.03
CA PHE A 244 -0.10 -12.29 3.62
C PHE A 244 0.54 -13.35 4.51
N SER A 245 1.71 -13.84 4.12
CA SER A 245 2.47 -14.80 4.92
C SER A 245 3.43 -14.06 5.84
N ARG A 246 3.41 -14.37 7.14
CA ARG A 246 4.29 -13.75 8.11
C ARG A 246 5.73 -14.19 7.88
N ILE A 247 6.64 -13.23 7.98
CA ILE A 247 8.07 -13.47 7.86
C ILE A 247 8.56 -13.84 9.26
N LYS A 248 8.89 -15.11 9.46
CA LYS A 248 9.39 -15.64 10.74
C LYS A 248 10.89 -15.50 10.91
N ASP A 249 11.60 -15.58 9.79
CA ASP A 249 13.05 -15.59 9.80
C ASP A 249 13.54 -14.17 10.02
N GLU A 250 13.93 -13.87 11.25
CA GLU A 250 14.62 -12.61 11.60
C GLU A 250 15.90 -12.40 10.77
N GLN A 251 16.40 -13.46 10.11
CA GLN A 251 17.55 -13.41 9.22
C GLN A 251 17.24 -12.83 7.84
N ASP A 252 15.96 -12.69 7.46
CA ASP A 252 15.53 -12.07 6.20
C ASP A 252 15.59 -10.54 6.28
N ASN A 253 16.81 -10.03 6.44
CA ASN A 253 17.11 -8.62 6.62
C ASN A 253 16.61 -7.76 5.44
N GLU A 254 16.58 -8.30 4.22
CA GLU A 254 16.06 -7.58 3.07
C GLU A 254 14.58 -7.24 3.26
N ALA A 255 13.81 -8.19 3.79
CA ALA A 255 12.38 -8.00 3.99
C ALA A 255 12.05 -7.15 5.21
N VAL A 256 12.79 -7.35 6.30
CA VAL A 256 12.54 -6.68 7.58
C VAL A 256 13.09 -5.25 7.57
N ASP A 257 14.30 -5.06 7.03
CA ASP A 257 15.06 -3.81 7.15
C ASP A 257 15.36 -3.14 5.80
N GLY A 258 15.35 -3.87 4.68
CA GLY A 258 15.80 -3.39 3.37
C GLY A 258 15.03 -2.18 2.82
N TRP A 259 13.85 -1.88 3.34
CA TRP A 259 13.04 -0.72 2.98
C TRP A 259 13.18 0.47 3.94
N LYS A 260 13.67 0.28 5.17
CA LYS A 260 13.66 1.30 6.24
C LYS A 260 14.42 2.56 5.85
N TRP A 261 15.59 2.38 5.24
CA TRP A 261 16.43 3.49 4.76
C TRP A 261 15.73 4.40 3.73
N VAL A 262 14.73 3.89 3.02
CA VAL A 262 13.93 4.67 2.05
C VAL A 262 12.98 5.65 2.77
N LEU A 263 12.49 5.27 3.95
CA LEU A 263 11.66 6.15 4.78
C LEU A 263 12.49 7.15 5.58
N GLU A 264 13.64 6.72 6.10
CA GLU A 264 14.54 7.56 6.90
C GLU A 264 15.22 8.65 6.06
N LYS A 265 15.59 8.33 4.82
CA LYS A 265 16.28 9.28 3.95
C LYS A 265 15.35 10.36 3.44
N GLU A 266 15.77 11.61 3.58
CA GLU A 266 15.06 12.73 2.98
C GLU A 266 15.00 12.60 1.47
N SER A 267 13.86 13.00 0.90
CA SER A 267 13.67 13.04 -0.54
C SER A 267 14.64 14.03 -1.17
N THR A 268 15.71 13.50 -1.78
CA THR A 268 16.76 14.29 -2.44
C THR A 268 16.20 15.15 -3.58
N ILE A 269 15.15 14.65 -4.24
CA ILE A 269 14.53 15.27 -5.41
C ILE A 269 13.06 15.52 -5.09
N THR A 270 12.75 16.76 -4.71
CA THR A 270 11.35 17.22 -4.60
C THR A 270 10.74 17.38 -5.99
N LYS A 271 9.40 17.32 -6.11
CA LYS A 271 8.69 17.56 -7.39
C LYS A 271 9.16 18.85 -8.07
N THR A 272 9.40 19.89 -7.28
CA THR A 272 9.94 21.17 -7.74
C THR A 272 11.34 21.04 -8.32
N LYS A 273 12.26 20.34 -7.64
CA LYS A 273 13.61 20.10 -8.15
C LYS A 273 13.59 19.24 -9.43
N ALA A 274 12.75 18.21 -9.48
CA ALA A 274 12.59 17.37 -10.66
C ALA A 274 12.06 18.16 -11.86
N SER A 275 11.02 18.98 -11.65
CA SER A 275 10.43 19.78 -12.73
C SER A 275 11.40 20.84 -13.24
N TYR A 276 12.14 21.51 -12.35
CA TYR A 276 13.21 22.44 -12.75
C TYR A 276 14.33 21.72 -13.49
N GLY A 277 14.77 20.54 -13.02
CA GLY A 277 15.78 19.74 -13.70
C GLY A 277 15.36 19.39 -15.13
N LEU A 278 14.14 18.89 -15.32
CA LEU A 278 13.59 18.56 -16.64
C LEU A 278 13.42 19.78 -17.55
N LEU A 279 13.05 20.94 -16.97
CA LEU A 279 12.96 22.19 -17.72
C LEU A 279 14.35 22.63 -18.20
N TRP A 280 15.37 22.56 -17.35
CA TRP A 280 16.74 22.88 -17.74
C TRP A 280 17.32 21.91 -18.77
N THR A 281 17.10 20.60 -18.62
CA THR A 281 17.54 19.63 -19.64
C THR A 281 16.85 19.86 -20.98
N SER A 282 15.56 20.21 -20.97
CA SER A 282 14.80 20.59 -22.17
C SER A 282 15.39 21.86 -22.83
N LEU A 283 15.65 22.92 -22.06
CA LEU A 283 16.26 24.14 -22.60
C LEU A 283 17.67 23.91 -23.16
N LEU A 284 18.52 23.17 -22.43
CA LEU A 284 19.89 22.88 -22.84
C LEU A 284 19.95 21.97 -24.08
N SER A 285 19.07 20.97 -24.18
CA SER A 285 18.99 20.10 -25.37
C SER A 285 18.47 20.86 -26.59
N GLY A 286 17.52 21.79 -26.42
CA GLY A 286 17.08 22.69 -27.49
C GLY A 286 18.19 23.61 -27.98
N PHE A 287 19.03 24.12 -27.07
CA PHE A 287 20.21 24.91 -27.44
C PHE A 287 21.27 24.07 -28.17
N ALA A 288 21.59 22.88 -27.65
CA ALA A 288 22.52 21.94 -28.27
C ALA A 288 22.07 21.53 -29.69
N TYR A 289 20.76 21.32 -29.89
CA TYR A 289 20.19 21.04 -31.21
C TYR A 289 20.45 22.18 -32.22
N LYS A 290 20.36 23.44 -31.78
CA LYS A 290 20.61 24.62 -32.62
C LYS A 290 22.10 24.83 -32.92
N SER A 291 22.99 24.45 -32.00
CA SER A 291 24.44 24.62 -32.13
C SER A 291 25.16 23.52 -32.92
N LEU A 292 24.60 22.31 -33.00
CA LEU A 292 25.18 21.20 -33.77
C LEU A 292 25.01 21.45 -35.28
N ARG A 293 26.11 21.59 -36.03
CA ARG A 293 26.05 22.00 -37.44
C ARG A 293 25.48 20.92 -38.38
N PHE A 294 25.88 19.64 -38.33
CA PHE A 294 25.23 18.51 -39.03
C PHE A 294 25.67 17.17 -38.41
N GLY A 295 24.87 16.10 -38.52
CA GLY A 295 25.23 14.73 -38.13
C GLY A 295 24.31 14.06 -37.08
N MET A 296 24.68 12.83 -36.65
CA MET A 296 23.98 12.01 -35.64
C MET A 296 23.65 12.75 -34.33
N GLY A 297 24.45 13.77 -33.97
CA GLY A 297 24.22 14.60 -32.78
C GLY A 297 22.86 15.32 -32.77
N LYS A 298 22.33 15.74 -33.93
CA LYS A 298 21.00 16.38 -34.01
C LYS A 298 19.88 15.40 -33.65
N ILE A 299 20.02 14.13 -34.06
CA ILE A 299 19.02 13.08 -33.78
C ILE A 299 19.02 12.78 -32.29
N VAL A 300 20.19 12.58 -31.68
CA VAL A 300 20.32 12.33 -30.24
C VAL A 300 19.82 13.50 -29.39
N ALA A 301 20.17 14.74 -29.75
CA ALA A 301 19.68 15.91 -29.02
C ALA A 301 18.16 16.05 -29.11
N SER A 302 17.58 15.81 -30.29
CA SER A 302 16.13 15.85 -30.51
C SER A 302 15.38 14.77 -29.72
N THR A 303 15.90 13.53 -29.69
CA THR A 303 15.27 12.45 -28.91
C THR A 303 15.33 12.71 -27.41
N VAL A 304 16.45 13.23 -26.90
CA VAL A 304 16.59 13.61 -25.48
C VAL A 304 15.63 14.75 -25.11
N PHE A 305 15.50 15.77 -25.97
CA PHE A 305 14.57 16.88 -25.78
C PHE A 305 13.12 16.37 -25.72
N LEU A 306 12.71 15.56 -26.70
CA LEU A 306 11.35 15.04 -26.78
C LEU A 306 11.04 14.11 -25.59
N ALA A 307 11.98 13.23 -25.22
CA ALA A 307 11.85 12.38 -24.04
C ALA A 307 11.69 13.22 -22.76
N SER A 308 12.50 14.28 -22.59
CA SER A 308 12.41 15.18 -21.43
C SER A 308 11.07 15.92 -21.36
N LEU A 309 10.54 16.40 -22.50
CA LEU A 309 9.22 17.03 -22.56
C LEU A 309 8.08 16.07 -22.24
N VAL A 310 8.14 14.83 -22.77
CA VAL A 310 7.14 13.80 -22.46
C VAL A 310 7.20 13.45 -20.98
N SER A 311 8.39 13.26 -20.41
CA SER A 311 8.57 13.01 -18.98
C SER A 311 8.03 14.16 -18.13
N LEU A 312 8.29 15.42 -18.50
CA LEU A 312 7.75 16.60 -17.81
C LEU A 312 6.23 16.65 -17.88
N GLY A 313 5.65 16.38 -19.05
CA GLY A 313 4.20 16.29 -19.25
C GLY A 313 3.56 15.20 -18.39
N LEU A 314 4.19 14.02 -18.32
CA LEU A 314 3.74 12.91 -17.47
C LEU A 314 3.84 13.25 -15.99
N VAL A 315 4.94 13.90 -15.56
CA VAL A 315 5.12 14.37 -14.17
C VAL A 315 4.03 15.38 -13.79
N MET A 316 3.72 16.32 -14.69
CA MET A 316 2.68 17.34 -14.48
C MET A 316 1.26 16.77 -14.54
N ALA A 317 0.99 15.82 -15.43
CA ALA A 317 -0.32 15.20 -15.62
C ALA A 317 -0.60 14.03 -14.67
N SER A 318 0.41 13.56 -13.93
CA SER A 318 0.29 12.48 -12.95
C SER A 318 -0.55 12.94 -11.75
N THR A 319 -1.87 12.80 -11.86
CA THR A 319 -2.83 12.91 -10.73
C THR A 319 -3.07 11.55 -10.07
N GLY A 320 -2.14 10.61 -10.20
CA GLY A 320 -2.37 9.17 -9.99
C GLY A 320 -2.54 8.73 -8.54
N GLY A 321 -3.72 8.92 -7.98
CA GLY A 321 -4.13 8.31 -6.70
C GLY A 321 -5.34 7.41 -6.90
N ILE A 322 -5.41 6.33 -6.13
CA ILE A 322 -6.52 5.36 -6.14
C ILE A 322 -7.81 6.03 -5.63
N GLU A 323 -7.71 7.05 -4.76
CA GLU A 323 -8.81 7.91 -4.31
C GLU A 323 -8.22 9.29 -3.94
N THR A 324 -8.65 10.38 -4.59
CA THR A 324 -8.01 11.70 -4.38
C THR A 324 -8.96 12.83 -4.02
N ASN A 325 -10.21 12.59 -3.60
CA ASN A 325 -11.19 13.69 -3.60
C ASN A 325 -12.31 13.71 -2.55
N SER A 326 -12.26 12.97 -1.46
CA SER A 326 -13.28 13.13 -0.40
C SER A 326 -12.74 13.30 1.01
N ASP A 327 -11.61 12.69 1.36
CA ASP A 327 -11.23 12.57 2.77
C ASP A 327 -9.92 13.33 3.01
N ASN A 328 -10.02 14.58 3.47
CA ASN A 328 -8.88 15.37 3.95
C ASN A 328 -8.35 14.76 5.27
N TYR A 329 -7.78 13.55 5.21
CA TYR A 329 -6.93 13.06 6.29
C TYR A 329 -5.59 13.77 6.14
N THR A 330 -5.17 14.47 7.19
CA THR A 330 -3.82 15.02 7.27
C THR A 330 -3.01 14.00 8.06
N PRO A 331 -2.14 13.20 7.42
CA PRO A 331 -1.32 12.25 8.13
C PRO A 331 -0.54 12.97 9.22
N GLY A 332 -0.42 12.31 10.38
CA GLY A 332 0.48 12.77 11.42
C GLY A 332 1.86 12.91 10.79
N VAL A 333 2.35 14.13 10.68
CA VAL A 333 3.66 14.40 10.09
C VAL A 333 4.66 13.66 10.97
N ALA A 334 5.21 12.56 10.46
CA ALA A 334 6.39 11.98 11.05
C ALA A 334 7.44 13.10 10.98
N GLU A 335 7.71 13.74 12.11
CA GLU A 335 8.87 14.61 12.23
C GLU A 335 10.06 13.75 11.80
N ALA A 336 10.53 13.97 10.58
CA ALA A 336 11.83 13.46 10.18
C ALA A 336 12.77 14.06 11.22
N GLY A 337 13.27 13.19 12.11
CA GLY A 337 14.10 13.57 13.24
C GLY A 337 15.26 14.38 12.72
N GLY A 338 15.08 15.70 12.70
CA GLY A 338 16.10 16.67 12.39
C GLY A 338 17.06 16.63 13.54
N GLY A 339 18.01 15.70 13.46
CA GLY A 339 19.18 15.65 14.32
C GLY A 339 19.98 16.93 14.09
N GLY A 340 19.56 18.00 14.75
CA GLY A 340 20.36 19.19 15.00
C GLY A 340 21.50 18.81 15.91
N GLY A 341 22.57 18.28 15.33
CA GLY A 341 23.83 17.96 15.99
C GLY A 341 24.97 18.78 15.40
N LYS A 342 25.13 19.99 15.92
CA LYS A 342 26.28 20.93 15.91
C LYS A 342 26.99 21.26 14.59
#